data_AF-A0A9D2BGY4-F1
#
_entry.id   AF-A0A9D2BGY4-F1
#
_cell.length_a   1.000
_cell.length_b   1.000
_cell.length_c   1.000
_cell.angle_alpha   90.00
_cell.angle_beta   90.00
_cell.angle_gamma   90.00
#
_symmetry.space_group_name_H-M   'P 1'
#
loop_
_entity.id
_entity.type
_entity.pdbx_description
1 polymer ?
#
loop_
_entity_poly.entity_id
_entity_poly.type
_entity_poly.pdbx_seq_one_letter_code
_entity_poly.pdbx_strand_id
1 'polypeptide(L)'
;MNTEKSISSGQKEKLQTLLRSAASAGDMDQGRQETSGFLYQEFSLETRKGRSFYAGLEDELLLELLRKRARELDHSPSQKEVFWVLREYIRKRFRKWPYALETAGLKRSSGSGGKSWSEMEEDKKRYRSLLGQLRQEAKELCRIPHPSDVPELCTKLKKYEKDWGAIVRAAGLNAEFFEKNAVYPVEDLDEISGRYLREIRKKAEETGRPPRKSEVPREVQETLIASCKSWRNALYQVGLEPVVRIRPFSSTHIDHRKNPGSRHHSQALYDCCYRLVNPDETTVSDLQKLQEIRETLGRDPEKKEVPKELWKRLQKVCGSWTNVLYQLRHSGGCKTP
;
A
#
# COMPACT_ATOMS: atom_id res chain seq x y z
N MET A 1 21.12 13.91 5.45
CA MET A 1 22.24 13.43 6.30
C MET A 1 21.66 13.08 7.66
N ASN A 2 21.38 11.80 7.91
CA ASN A 2 20.97 11.33 9.23
C ASN A 2 22.23 11.00 10.03
N THR A 3 22.59 11.86 10.97
CA THR A 3 23.59 11.55 12.00
C THR A 3 23.00 10.48 12.92
N GLU A 4 23.33 9.22 12.65
CA GLU A 4 23.22 8.16 13.65
C GLU A 4 24.12 8.56 14.83
N LYS A 5 23.50 8.97 15.95
CA LYS A 5 24.25 9.21 17.18
C LYS A 5 24.65 7.86 17.75
N SER A 6 25.85 7.40 17.39
CA SER A 6 26.46 6.21 17.98
C SER A 6 26.52 6.37 19.51
N ILE A 7 25.79 5.50 20.23
CA ILE A 7 25.80 5.44 21.69
C ILE A 7 27.24 5.13 22.14
N SER A 8 27.81 5.98 23.01
CA SER A 8 29.15 5.77 23.56
C SER A 8 29.26 4.40 24.27
N SER A 9 30.43 3.77 24.22
CA SER A 9 30.66 2.43 24.81
C SER A 9 30.18 2.34 26.27
N GLY A 10 30.46 3.37 27.09
CA GLY A 10 29.99 3.42 28.49
C GLY A 10 28.47 3.57 28.65
N GLN A 11 27.76 4.20 27.71
CA GLN A 11 26.30 4.25 27.73
C GLN A 11 25.66 2.91 27.35
N LYS A 12 26.27 2.16 26.42
CA LYS A 12 25.81 0.81 26.05
C LYS A 12 25.92 -0.15 27.24
N GLU A 13 27.03 -0.11 27.97
CA GLU A 13 27.22 -0.92 29.18
C GLU A 13 26.19 -0.57 30.27
N LYS A 14 25.95 0.72 30.51
CA LYS A 14 24.93 1.17 31.46
C LYS A 14 23.52 0.70 31.07
N LEU A 15 23.18 0.77 29.79
CA LEU A 15 21.91 0.25 29.27
C LEU A 15 21.80 -1.26 29.50
N GLN A 16 22.83 -2.04 29.18
CA GLN A 16 22.83 -3.48 29.42
C GLN A 16 22.67 -3.83 30.89
N THR A 17 23.32 -3.07 31.78
CA THR A 17 23.14 -3.24 33.24
C THR A 17 21.70 -2.95 33.65
N LEU A 18 21.10 -1.84 33.20
CA LEU A 18 19.69 -1.55 33.46
C LEU A 18 18.76 -2.67 32.96
N LEU A 19 18.99 -3.18 31.75
CA LEU A 19 18.17 -4.24 31.16
C LEU A 19 18.32 -5.57 31.90
N ARG A 20 19.54 -5.90 32.37
CA ARG A 20 19.76 -7.08 33.22
C ARG A 20 19.03 -6.94 34.56
N SER A 21 19.16 -5.79 35.22
CA SER A 21 18.44 -5.52 36.47
C SER A 21 16.93 -5.60 36.30
N ALA A 22 16.40 -5.06 35.19
CA ALA A 22 14.97 -5.13 34.88
C ALA A 22 14.51 -6.59 34.61
N ALA A 23 15.32 -7.39 33.94
CA ALA A 23 15.01 -8.80 33.64
C ALA A 23 15.08 -9.70 34.88
N SER A 24 15.97 -9.41 35.84
CA SER A 24 16.11 -10.17 37.09
C SER A 24 15.22 -9.67 38.23
N ALA A 25 14.46 -8.60 38.02
CA ALA A 25 13.67 -7.98 39.08
C ALA A 25 12.45 -8.85 39.43
N GLY A 26 12.32 -9.19 40.71
CA GLY A 26 11.12 -9.86 41.24
C GLY A 26 9.92 -8.91 41.37
N ASP A 27 10.20 -7.60 41.46
CA ASP A 27 9.22 -6.52 41.51
C ASP A 27 9.62 -5.42 40.51
N MET A 28 8.67 -4.96 39.68
CA MET A 28 8.90 -3.91 38.70
C MET A 28 9.19 -2.53 39.32
N ASP A 29 8.94 -2.36 40.63
CA ASP A 29 9.32 -1.19 41.44
C ASP A 29 10.60 -1.42 42.29
N GLN A 30 11.34 -2.53 42.08
CA GLN A 30 12.55 -2.85 42.83
C GLN A 30 13.62 -1.73 42.77
N GLY A 31 14.11 -1.32 43.93
CA GLY A 31 15.12 -0.26 44.09
C GLY A 31 14.59 1.17 43.91
N ARG A 32 13.27 1.36 43.70
CA ARG A 32 12.70 2.70 43.50
C ARG A 32 12.71 3.57 44.76
N GLN A 33 12.50 2.96 45.93
CA GLN A 33 12.50 3.67 47.22
C GLN A 33 13.89 3.78 47.85
N GLU A 34 14.88 3.03 47.34
CA GLU A 34 16.24 3.03 47.83
C GLU A 34 17.03 4.17 47.17
N THR A 35 16.84 5.39 47.67
CA THR A 35 17.41 6.60 47.05
C THR A 35 18.93 6.62 47.03
N SER A 36 19.60 5.93 47.96
CA SER A 36 21.06 5.72 47.97
C SER A 36 21.52 4.57 47.06
N GLY A 37 20.60 3.75 46.56
CA GLY A 37 20.90 2.54 45.78
C GLY A 37 21.42 2.86 44.38
N PHE A 38 22.17 1.91 43.81
CA PHE A 38 22.81 2.06 42.49
C PHE A 38 21.81 2.42 41.39
N LEU A 39 20.67 1.71 41.33
CA LEU A 39 19.65 1.93 40.29
C LEU A 39 19.07 3.35 40.35
N TYR A 40 18.77 3.83 41.55
CA TYR A 40 18.23 5.16 41.74
C TYR A 40 19.27 6.23 41.40
N GLN A 41 20.50 6.08 41.89
CA GLN A 41 21.57 7.06 41.68
C GLN A 41 21.98 7.18 40.21
N GLU A 42 22.09 6.06 39.48
CA GLU A 42 22.55 6.06 38.09
C GLU A 42 21.44 6.32 37.06
N PHE A 43 20.19 5.94 37.36
CA PHE A 43 19.11 5.95 36.35
C PHE A 43 17.86 6.76 36.71
N SER A 44 17.68 7.22 37.96
CA SER A 44 16.51 8.04 38.28
C SER A 44 16.53 9.39 37.56
N LEU A 45 15.38 9.85 37.05
CA LEU A 45 15.23 11.20 36.50
C LEU A 45 15.41 12.30 37.57
N GLU A 46 15.40 11.93 38.85
CA GLU A 46 15.63 12.85 39.97
C GLU A 46 17.13 13.17 40.14
N THR A 47 18.04 12.31 39.67
CA THR A 47 19.48 12.57 39.74
C THR A 47 20.05 13.19 38.47
N ARG A 48 21.17 13.91 38.59
CA ARG A 48 21.88 14.49 37.44
C ARG A 48 22.39 13.40 36.48
N LYS A 49 22.87 12.28 37.03
CA LYS A 49 23.39 11.15 36.26
C LYS A 49 22.28 10.47 35.45
N GLY A 50 21.13 10.17 36.06
CA GLY A 50 20.01 9.53 35.37
C GLY A 50 19.41 10.42 34.28
N ARG A 51 19.28 11.75 34.52
CA ARG A 51 18.89 12.70 33.45
C ARG A 51 19.85 12.70 32.27
N SER A 52 21.16 12.65 32.53
CA SER A 52 22.18 12.60 31.48
C SER A 52 22.13 11.29 30.70
N PHE A 53 21.88 10.16 31.38
CA PHE A 53 21.71 8.87 30.72
C PHE A 53 20.45 8.86 29.85
N TYR A 54 19.30 9.28 30.39
CA TYR A 54 18.02 9.39 29.68
C TYR A 54 18.11 10.27 28.42
N ALA A 55 18.80 11.42 28.50
CA ALA A 55 18.96 12.33 27.38
C ALA A 55 19.74 11.71 26.20
N GLY A 56 20.57 10.69 26.48
CA GLY A 56 21.30 9.94 25.45
C GLY A 56 20.50 8.83 24.78
N LEU A 57 19.27 8.54 25.22
CA LEU A 57 18.43 7.49 24.63
C LEU A 57 17.56 8.04 23.49
N GLU A 58 17.55 7.30 22.39
CA GLU A 58 16.67 7.53 21.25
C GLU A 58 15.26 7.01 21.52
N ASP A 59 14.28 7.63 20.86
CA ASP A 59 12.87 7.28 21.00
C ASP A 59 12.62 5.84 20.53
N GLU A 60 13.21 5.41 19.42
CA GLU A 60 13.02 4.07 18.85
C GLU A 60 13.52 2.97 19.79
N LEU A 61 14.59 3.20 20.55
CA LEU A 61 15.08 2.25 21.55
C LEU A 61 14.04 2.02 22.66
N LEU A 62 13.43 3.10 23.17
CA LEU A 62 12.38 2.99 24.19
C LEU A 62 11.14 2.27 23.66
N LEU A 63 10.78 2.51 22.39
CA LEU A 63 9.67 1.82 21.72
C LEU A 63 9.98 0.32 21.50
N GLU A 64 11.20 -0.04 21.09
CA GLU A 64 11.57 -1.45 20.91
C GLU A 64 11.61 -2.21 22.23
N LEU A 65 12.06 -1.58 23.33
CA LEU A 65 11.96 -2.18 24.66
C LEU A 65 10.49 -2.43 25.06
N LEU A 66 9.58 -1.52 24.70
CA LEU A 66 8.15 -1.69 24.93
C LEU A 66 7.56 -2.83 24.09
N ARG A 67 7.97 -2.95 22.81
CA ARG A 67 7.59 -4.08 21.93
C ARG A 67 8.13 -5.40 22.44
N LYS A 68 9.39 -5.45 22.88
CA LYS A 68 10.00 -6.65 23.47
C LYS A 68 9.22 -7.09 24.70
N ARG A 69 8.90 -6.17 25.61
CA ARG A 69 8.11 -6.49 26.80
C ARG A 69 6.70 -6.97 26.45
N ALA A 70 6.07 -6.38 25.43
CA ALA A 70 4.77 -6.85 24.94
C ALA A 70 4.83 -8.28 24.39
N ARG A 71 5.92 -8.66 23.70
CA ARG A 71 6.13 -10.05 23.22
C ARG A 71 6.31 -11.02 24.38
N GLU A 72 7.05 -10.62 25.43
CA GLU A 72 7.25 -11.45 26.63
C GLU A 72 5.96 -11.70 27.41
N LEU A 73 5.11 -10.70 27.52
CA LEU A 73 3.82 -10.77 28.23
C LEU A 73 2.68 -11.31 27.36
N ASP A 74 2.90 -11.42 26.06
CA ASP A 74 1.89 -11.69 25.04
C ASP A 74 0.71 -10.70 25.05
N HIS A 75 0.87 -9.50 25.59
CA HIS A 75 -0.13 -8.43 25.51
C HIS A 75 0.53 -7.04 25.59
N SER A 76 -0.24 -5.98 25.33
CA SER A 76 0.28 -4.62 25.49
C SER A 76 0.54 -4.34 26.98
N PRO A 77 1.77 -4.00 27.38
CA PRO A 77 2.12 -3.86 28.79
C PRO A 77 1.38 -2.68 29.41
N SER A 78 0.83 -2.89 30.60
CA SER A 78 0.48 -1.82 31.52
C SER A 78 1.73 -1.18 32.10
N GLN A 79 1.57 0.00 32.68
CA GLN A 79 2.68 0.72 33.31
C GLN A 79 3.37 -0.14 34.39
N LYS A 80 2.59 -0.86 35.21
CA LYS A 80 3.14 -1.66 36.31
C LYS A 80 3.91 -2.90 35.86
N GLU A 81 3.75 -3.33 34.61
CA GLU A 81 4.44 -4.49 34.06
C GLU A 81 5.76 -4.13 33.36
N VAL A 82 6.11 -2.85 33.37
CA VAL A 82 7.38 -2.31 32.89
C VAL A 82 8.17 -1.79 34.09
N PHE A 83 9.46 -2.16 34.13
CA PHE A 83 10.39 -1.73 35.17
C PHE A 83 10.38 -0.21 35.34
N TRP A 84 10.38 0.26 36.59
CA TRP A 84 10.02 1.63 36.94
C TRP A 84 10.86 2.69 36.23
N VAL A 85 12.17 2.46 36.06
CA VAL A 85 13.07 3.37 35.32
C VAL A 85 12.61 3.54 33.88
N LEU A 86 12.37 2.43 33.17
CA LEU A 86 11.94 2.44 31.76
C LEU A 86 10.54 3.04 31.63
N ARG A 87 9.63 2.72 32.56
CA ARG A 87 8.30 3.31 32.63
C ARG A 87 8.38 4.84 32.74
N GLU A 88 9.24 5.37 33.60
CA GLU A 88 9.40 6.82 33.77
C GLU A 88 9.94 7.50 32.52
N TYR A 89 10.92 6.88 31.85
CA TYR A 89 11.47 7.38 30.60
C TYR A 89 10.42 7.46 29.49
N ILE A 90 9.66 6.40 29.31
CA ILE A 90 8.57 6.32 28.33
C ILE A 90 7.51 7.38 28.64
N ARG A 91 7.10 7.51 29.90
CA ARG A 91 6.09 8.51 30.31
C ARG A 91 6.60 9.93 30.10
N LYS A 92 7.87 10.21 30.38
CA LYS A 92 8.48 11.51 30.14
C LYS A 92 8.56 11.85 28.65
N ARG A 93 8.88 10.87 27.80
CA ARG A 93 9.09 11.09 26.35
C ARG A 93 7.77 11.20 25.57
N PHE A 94 6.85 10.26 25.80
CA PHE A 94 5.61 10.12 25.02
C PHE A 94 4.37 10.69 25.74
N ARG A 95 4.55 11.26 26.94
CA ARG A 95 3.53 11.91 27.79
C ARG A 95 2.46 10.97 28.34
N LYS A 96 1.65 10.38 27.45
CA LYS A 96 0.56 9.45 27.80
C LYS A 96 0.96 8.03 27.41
N TRP A 97 0.74 7.07 28.32
CA TRP A 97 1.05 5.67 28.06
C TRP A 97 0.38 5.09 26.81
N PRO A 98 -0.93 5.36 26.55
CA PRO A 98 -1.56 4.92 25.31
C PRO A 98 -0.89 5.45 24.04
N TYR A 99 -0.29 6.64 24.08
CA TYR A 99 0.44 7.20 22.94
C TYR A 99 1.79 6.51 22.75
N ALA A 100 2.49 6.15 23.83
CA ALA A 100 3.70 5.33 23.73
C ALA A 100 3.41 3.97 23.09
N LEU A 101 2.32 3.31 23.53
CA LEU A 101 1.87 2.04 22.96
C LEU A 101 1.54 2.18 21.48
N GLU A 102 0.74 3.18 21.10
CA GLU A 102 0.37 3.41 19.70
C GLU A 102 1.58 3.70 18.80
N THR A 103 2.50 4.56 19.25
CA THR A 103 3.75 4.85 18.51
C THR A 103 4.63 3.60 18.38
N ALA A 104 4.60 2.70 19.38
CA ALA A 104 5.27 1.40 19.30
C ALA A 104 4.54 0.40 18.37
N GLY A 105 3.39 0.75 17.79
CA GLY A 105 2.55 -0.15 17.00
C GLY A 105 1.76 -1.16 17.85
N LEU A 106 1.59 -0.87 19.14
CA LEU A 106 0.83 -1.64 20.11
C LEU A 106 -0.57 -1.02 20.31
N LYS A 107 -1.50 -1.80 20.89
CA LYS A 107 -2.84 -1.29 21.17
C LYS A 107 -2.80 -0.30 22.33
N ARG A 108 -3.65 0.73 22.25
CA ARG A 108 -3.83 1.73 23.32
C ARG A 108 -4.35 1.14 24.63
N SER A 109 -5.08 0.01 24.56
CA SER A 109 -5.56 -0.73 25.72
C SER A 109 -4.42 -1.58 26.30
N SER A 110 -3.97 -1.24 27.50
CA SER A 110 -2.99 -2.02 28.26
C SER A 110 -3.63 -3.18 29.03
N GLY A 111 -2.86 -4.24 29.29
CA GLY A 111 -3.28 -5.41 30.06
C GLY A 111 -3.84 -6.55 29.20
N SER A 112 -4.32 -7.61 29.85
CA SER A 112 -4.73 -8.89 29.25
C SER A 112 -6.11 -8.90 28.57
N GLY A 113 -6.86 -7.79 28.61
CA GLY A 113 -8.25 -7.72 28.16
C GLY A 113 -8.48 -7.62 26.64
N GLY A 114 -7.51 -8.01 25.79
CA GLY A 114 -7.65 -7.94 24.34
C GLY A 114 -6.76 -8.96 23.64
N LYS A 115 -6.86 -9.02 22.29
CA LYS A 115 -6.06 -9.99 21.51
C LYS A 115 -4.58 -9.92 21.86
N SER A 116 -4.00 -11.09 22.06
CA SER A 116 -2.59 -11.28 22.41
C SER A 116 -1.67 -10.80 21.29
N TRP A 117 -0.39 -10.59 21.58
CA TRP A 117 0.58 -10.22 20.55
C TRP A 117 0.70 -11.32 19.49
N SER A 118 0.77 -12.58 19.93
CA SER A 118 0.78 -13.77 19.09
C SER A 118 -0.46 -13.85 18.20
N GLU A 119 -1.66 -13.65 18.76
CA GLU A 119 -2.91 -13.64 17.98
C GLU A 119 -2.93 -12.53 16.91
N MET A 120 -2.40 -11.34 17.22
CA MET A 120 -2.29 -10.26 16.24
C MET A 120 -1.30 -10.58 15.12
N GLU A 121 -0.18 -11.20 15.46
CA GLU A 121 0.82 -11.59 14.46
C GLU A 121 0.31 -12.75 13.59
N GLU A 122 -0.43 -13.69 14.17
CA GLU A 122 -1.11 -14.75 13.43
C GLU A 122 -2.19 -14.18 12.50
N ASP A 123 -2.98 -13.21 12.97
CA ASP A 123 -3.94 -12.49 12.13
C ASP A 123 -3.27 -11.79 10.94
N LYS A 124 -2.11 -11.14 11.16
CA LYS A 124 -1.33 -10.52 10.07
C LYS A 124 -0.80 -11.56 9.09
N LYS A 125 -0.25 -12.67 9.58
CA LYS A 125 0.24 -13.78 8.73
C LYS A 125 -0.91 -14.36 7.91
N ARG A 126 -2.06 -14.59 8.54
CA ARG A 126 -3.27 -15.08 7.88
C ARG A 126 -3.76 -14.11 6.81
N TYR A 127 -3.82 -12.82 7.11
CA TYR A 127 -4.19 -11.80 6.13
C TYR A 127 -3.24 -11.78 4.94
N ARG A 128 -1.91 -11.82 5.16
CA ARG A 128 -0.91 -11.92 4.09
C ARG A 128 -1.09 -13.18 3.24
N SER A 129 -1.39 -14.32 3.86
CA SER A 129 -1.67 -15.58 3.14
C SER A 129 -2.91 -15.46 2.25
N LEU A 130 -4.00 -14.86 2.75
CA LEU A 130 -5.21 -14.62 1.98
C LEU A 130 -4.98 -13.68 0.79
N LEU A 131 -4.19 -12.61 0.97
CA LEU A 131 -3.78 -11.74 -0.14
C LEU A 131 -2.93 -12.49 -1.17
N GLY A 132 -2.10 -13.45 -0.73
CA GLY A 132 -1.36 -14.37 -1.60
C GLY A 132 -2.28 -15.24 -2.45
N GLN A 133 -3.31 -15.86 -1.85
CA GLN A 133 -4.32 -16.63 -2.57
C GLN A 133 -5.07 -15.76 -3.58
N LEU A 134 -5.47 -14.54 -3.20
CA LEU A 134 -6.12 -13.61 -4.13
C LEU A 134 -5.23 -13.24 -5.34
N ARG A 135 -3.91 -13.12 -5.15
CA ARG A 135 -2.98 -12.91 -6.27
C ARG A 135 -2.94 -14.11 -7.22
N GLN A 136 -2.98 -15.33 -6.68
CA GLN A 136 -3.02 -16.55 -7.50
C GLN A 136 -4.31 -16.60 -8.34
N GLU A 137 -5.47 -16.33 -7.73
CA GLU A 137 -6.76 -16.23 -8.44
C GLU A 137 -6.72 -15.15 -9.53
N ALA A 138 -6.14 -13.98 -9.22
CA ALA A 138 -5.99 -12.90 -10.20
C ALA A 138 -5.10 -13.28 -11.39
N LYS A 139 -4.07 -14.10 -11.15
CA LYS A 139 -3.18 -14.64 -12.18
C LYS A 139 -3.94 -15.60 -13.09
N GLU A 140 -4.70 -16.51 -12.50
CA GLU A 140 -5.48 -17.52 -13.23
C GLU A 140 -6.59 -16.90 -14.08
N LEU A 141 -7.31 -15.92 -13.53
CA LEU A 141 -8.35 -15.17 -14.25
C LEU A 141 -7.80 -14.12 -15.22
N CYS A 142 -6.51 -13.81 -15.12
CA CYS A 142 -5.81 -12.74 -15.84
C CYS A 142 -6.46 -11.33 -15.68
N ARG A 143 -7.26 -11.14 -14.63
CA ARG A 143 -7.96 -9.89 -14.28
C ARG A 143 -8.09 -9.75 -12.77
N ILE A 144 -8.46 -8.56 -12.30
CA ILE A 144 -8.80 -8.40 -10.89
C ILE A 144 -10.07 -9.23 -10.60
N PRO A 145 -10.03 -10.18 -9.63
CA PRO A 145 -11.21 -10.95 -9.27
C PRO A 145 -12.30 -10.05 -8.68
N HIS A 146 -13.53 -10.23 -9.15
CA HIS A 146 -14.73 -9.74 -8.49
C HIS A 146 -14.97 -10.57 -7.22
N PRO A 147 -15.56 -10.01 -6.15
CA PRO A 147 -15.89 -10.78 -4.95
C PRO A 147 -16.67 -12.08 -5.23
N SER A 148 -17.54 -12.07 -6.24
CA SER A 148 -18.31 -13.24 -6.69
C SER A 148 -17.48 -14.31 -7.39
N ASP A 149 -16.31 -13.98 -7.94
CA ASP A 149 -15.39 -14.98 -8.49
C ASP A 149 -14.72 -15.79 -7.36
N VAL A 150 -14.57 -15.18 -6.17
CA VAL A 150 -13.82 -15.73 -5.04
C VAL A 150 -14.60 -15.64 -3.72
N PRO A 151 -15.80 -16.24 -3.62
CA PRO A 151 -16.74 -16.02 -2.51
C PRO A 151 -16.18 -16.45 -1.14
N GLU A 152 -15.38 -17.52 -1.11
CA GLU A 152 -14.73 -17.98 0.12
C GLU A 152 -13.64 -17.04 0.61
N LEU A 153 -12.77 -16.57 -0.29
CA LEU A 153 -11.74 -15.57 0.04
C LEU A 153 -12.39 -14.27 0.48
N CYS A 154 -13.45 -13.83 -0.21
CA CYS A 154 -14.24 -12.68 0.18
C CYS A 154 -14.75 -12.79 1.63
N THR A 155 -15.30 -13.96 1.98
CA THR A 155 -15.78 -14.24 3.34
C THR A 155 -14.68 -14.20 4.40
N LYS A 156 -13.47 -14.65 4.07
CA LYS A 156 -12.31 -14.62 4.98
C LYS A 156 -11.74 -13.20 5.12
N LEU A 157 -11.64 -12.47 4.01
CA LEU A 157 -11.02 -11.14 3.94
C LEU A 157 -11.88 -10.02 4.56
N LYS A 158 -13.20 -10.19 4.62
CA LYS A 158 -14.12 -9.23 5.27
C LYS A 158 -13.82 -8.96 6.75
N LYS A 159 -13.06 -9.84 7.40
CA LYS A 159 -12.60 -9.67 8.79
C LYS A 159 -11.53 -8.60 8.95
N TYR A 160 -10.81 -8.29 7.87
CA TYR A 160 -9.64 -7.42 7.88
C TYR A 160 -9.93 -6.06 7.24
N GLU A 161 -10.69 -6.06 6.13
CA GLU A 161 -10.99 -4.85 5.36
C GLU A 161 -12.49 -4.69 5.13
N LYS A 162 -12.92 -3.44 4.92
CA LYS A 162 -14.34 -3.08 4.71
C LYS A 162 -14.71 -2.96 3.23
N ASP A 163 -13.76 -2.60 2.37
CA ASP A 163 -13.94 -2.40 0.94
C ASP A 163 -13.02 -3.31 0.11
N TRP A 164 -13.57 -3.84 -0.99
CA TRP A 164 -12.79 -4.71 -1.88
C TRP A 164 -11.64 -3.95 -2.56
N GLY A 165 -11.82 -2.65 -2.81
CA GLY A 165 -10.76 -1.79 -3.33
C GLY A 165 -9.51 -1.74 -2.44
N ALA A 166 -9.66 -1.72 -1.12
CA ALA A 166 -8.55 -1.75 -0.16
C ALA A 166 -7.82 -3.09 -0.21
N ILE A 167 -8.55 -4.20 -0.31
CA ILE A 167 -7.96 -5.53 -0.49
C ILE A 167 -7.16 -5.59 -1.80
N VAL A 168 -7.72 -5.12 -2.91
CA VAL A 168 -7.04 -5.09 -4.22
C VAL A 168 -5.73 -4.29 -4.13
N ARG A 169 -5.73 -3.14 -3.44
CA ARG A 169 -4.52 -2.35 -3.19
C ARG A 169 -3.54 -3.08 -2.28
N ALA A 170 -4.00 -3.66 -1.18
CA ALA A 170 -3.17 -4.40 -0.23
C ALA A 170 -2.52 -5.64 -0.85
N ALA A 171 -3.22 -6.31 -1.78
CA ALA A 171 -2.70 -7.42 -2.55
C ALA A 171 -1.68 -7.00 -3.62
N GLY A 172 -1.60 -5.71 -3.96
CA GLY A 172 -0.71 -5.20 -5.02
C GLY A 172 -1.19 -5.51 -6.44
N LEU A 173 -2.50 -5.68 -6.65
CA LEU A 173 -3.08 -6.00 -7.96
C LEU A 173 -3.19 -4.75 -8.84
N ASN A 174 -2.04 -4.25 -9.32
CA ASN A 174 -1.90 -3.08 -10.18
C ASN A 174 -1.50 -3.47 -11.62
N ALA A 175 -1.26 -2.48 -12.49
CA ALA A 175 -0.87 -2.74 -13.89
C ALA A 175 0.41 -3.60 -14.00
N GLU A 176 1.45 -3.25 -13.24
CA GLU A 176 2.73 -3.97 -13.22
C GLU A 176 2.57 -5.45 -12.82
N PHE A 177 1.72 -5.75 -11.83
CA PHE A 177 1.41 -7.12 -11.46
C PHE A 177 0.87 -7.91 -12.65
N PHE A 178 -0.05 -7.34 -13.43
CA PHE A 178 -0.67 -8.05 -14.54
C PHE A 178 0.18 -8.12 -15.80
N GLU A 179 1.00 -7.11 -16.06
CA GLU A 179 2.01 -7.16 -17.14
C GLU A 179 2.98 -8.32 -16.92
N LYS A 180 3.39 -8.57 -15.67
CA LYS A 180 4.33 -9.64 -15.33
C LYS A 180 3.70 -11.03 -15.21
N ASN A 181 2.41 -11.12 -14.88
CA ASN A 181 1.80 -12.39 -14.46
C ASN A 181 0.59 -12.85 -15.28
N ALA A 182 -0.01 -11.99 -16.10
CA ALA A 182 -1.35 -12.24 -16.67
C ALA A 182 -1.47 -11.96 -18.17
N VAL A 183 -0.36 -11.72 -18.86
CA VAL A 183 -0.30 -11.57 -20.31
C VAL A 183 0.79 -12.46 -20.87
N TYR A 184 0.56 -13.00 -22.06
CA TYR A 184 1.48 -13.91 -22.76
C TYR A 184 1.12 -13.96 -24.25
N PRO A 185 2.11 -14.14 -25.14
CA PRO A 185 1.83 -14.32 -26.57
C PRO A 185 1.06 -15.62 -26.81
N VAL A 186 0.08 -15.58 -27.71
CA VAL A 186 -0.64 -16.77 -28.19
C VAL A 186 -0.12 -17.07 -29.59
N GLU A 187 0.52 -18.22 -29.76
CA GLU A 187 1.18 -18.59 -31.03
C GLU A 187 0.17 -19.08 -32.09
N ASP A 188 -0.80 -19.90 -31.69
CA ASP A 188 -1.75 -20.56 -32.60
C ASP A 188 -3.12 -19.88 -32.64
N LEU A 189 -3.16 -18.62 -33.09
CA LEU A 189 -4.42 -17.91 -33.30
C LEU A 189 -5.07 -18.34 -34.61
N ASP A 190 -6.33 -18.77 -34.54
CA ASP A 190 -7.13 -19.05 -35.73
C ASP A 190 -7.41 -17.76 -36.55
N GLU A 191 -7.78 -17.94 -37.81
CA GLU A 191 -8.00 -16.83 -38.75
C GLU A 191 -9.09 -15.85 -38.28
N ILE A 192 -10.14 -16.34 -37.62
CA ILE A 192 -11.24 -15.52 -37.11
C ILE A 192 -10.74 -14.67 -35.94
N SER A 193 -10.04 -15.28 -34.98
CA SER A 193 -9.41 -14.56 -33.88
C SER A 193 -8.42 -13.50 -34.39
N GLY A 194 -7.60 -13.84 -35.39
CA GLY A 194 -6.68 -12.90 -36.02
C GLY A 194 -7.38 -11.72 -36.69
N ARG A 195 -8.52 -11.94 -37.37
CA ARG A 195 -9.36 -10.87 -37.93
C ARG A 195 -9.92 -9.97 -36.84
N TYR A 196 -10.49 -10.54 -35.78
CA TYR A 196 -11.05 -9.77 -34.68
C TYR A 196 -10.00 -8.96 -33.92
N LEU A 197 -8.79 -9.48 -33.74
CA LEU A 197 -7.68 -8.69 -33.17
C LEU A 197 -7.33 -7.47 -34.03
N ARG A 198 -7.31 -7.61 -35.36
CA ARG A 198 -7.10 -6.46 -36.28
C ARG A 198 -8.22 -5.43 -36.16
N GLU A 199 -9.48 -5.86 -36.01
CA GLU A 199 -10.61 -4.96 -35.77
C GLU A 199 -10.47 -4.19 -34.45
N ILE A 200 -10.03 -4.86 -33.37
CA ILE A 200 -9.74 -4.23 -32.09
C ILE A 200 -8.64 -3.19 -32.22
N ARG A 201 -7.55 -3.50 -32.94
CA ARG A 201 -6.46 -2.56 -33.19
C ARG A 201 -6.95 -1.33 -33.95
N LYS A 202 -7.67 -1.54 -35.05
CA LYS A 202 -8.24 -0.45 -35.87
C LYS A 202 -9.16 0.45 -35.04
N LYS A 203 -10.05 -0.14 -34.24
CA LYS A 203 -10.94 0.63 -33.34
C LYS A 203 -10.15 1.44 -32.31
N ALA A 204 -9.02 0.91 -31.84
CA ALA A 204 -8.18 1.62 -30.90
C ALA A 204 -7.51 2.84 -31.53
N GLU A 205 -7.08 2.72 -32.79
CA GLU A 205 -6.50 3.82 -33.59
C GLU A 205 -7.56 4.88 -33.91
N GLU A 206 -8.76 4.48 -34.32
CA GLU A 206 -9.89 5.39 -34.57
C GLU A 206 -10.30 6.20 -33.33
N THR A 207 -10.21 5.59 -32.15
CA THR A 207 -10.63 6.24 -30.89
C THR A 207 -9.47 6.87 -30.11
N GLY A 208 -8.23 6.70 -30.56
CA GLY A 208 -7.02 7.15 -29.87
C GLY A 208 -6.76 6.44 -28.53
N ARG A 209 -7.45 5.33 -28.25
CA ARG A 209 -7.38 4.59 -26.98
C ARG A 209 -7.81 3.13 -27.15
N PRO A 210 -7.43 2.24 -26.23
CA PRO A 210 -7.95 0.88 -26.20
C PRO A 210 -9.49 0.86 -26.05
N PRO A 211 -10.21 -0.01 -26.79
CA PRO A 211 -11.65 -0.17 -26.62
C PRO A 211 -11.97 -0.86 -25.29
N ARG A 212 -13.04 -0.42 -24.63
CA ARG A 212 -13.61 -1.14 -23.49
C ARG A 212 -14.28 -2.41 -24.01
N LYS A 213 -14.26 -3.48 -23.21
CA LYS A 213 -14.96 -4.73 -23.54
C LYS A 213 -16.43 -4.49 -23.94
N SER A 214 -17.14 -3.58 -23.26
CA SER A 214 -18.53 -3.23 -23.55
C SER A 214 -18.75 -2.46 -24.87
N GLU A 215 -17.70 -1.92 -25.48
CA GLU A 215 -17.77 -1.19 -26.75
C GLU A 215 -17.63 -2.13 -27.96
N VAL A 216 -17.44 -3.42 -27.72
CA VAL A 216 -17.15 -4.43 -28.74
C VAL A 216 -18.33 -5.41 -28.82
N PRO A 217 -18.71 -5.91 -30.01
CA PRO A 217 -19.79 -6.91 -30.13
C PRO A 217 -19.54 -8.15 -29.27
N ARG A 218 -20.61 -8.73 -28.73
CA ARG A 218 -20.51 -9.86 -27.78
C ARG A 218 -19.81 -11.08 -28.39
N GLU A 219 -20.11 -11.39 -29.65
CA GLU A 219 -19.46 -12.47 -30.40
C GLU A 219 -17.94 -12.30 -30.41
N VAL A 220 -17.45 -11.12 -30.81
CA VAL A 220 -16.02 -10.78 -30.82
C VAL A 220 -15.40 -10.93 -29.44
N GLN A 221 -16.10 -10.50 -28.39
CA GLN A 221 -15.62 -10.66 -27.01
C GLN A 221 -15.48 -12.14 -26.63
N GLU A 222 -16.47 -12.97 -26.94
CA GLU A 222 -16.51 -14.39 -26.56
C GLU A 222 -15.42 -15.17 -27.32
N THR A 223 -15.29 -14.96 -28.64
CA THR A 223 -14.23 -15.58 -29.44
C THR A 223 -12.84 -15.21 -28.92
N LEU A 224 -12.56 -13.91 -28.72
CA LEU A 224 -11.25 -13.47 -28.25
C LEU A 224 -10.95 -13.94 -26.82
N ILE A 225 -11.96 -14.05 -25.95
CA ILE A 225 -11.76 -14.60 -24.59
C ILE A 225 -11.50 -16.09 -24.64
N ALA A 226 -12.16 -16.85 -25.53
CA ALA A 226 -11.90 -18.26 -25.70
C ALA A 226 -10.46 -18.51 -26.16
N SER A 227 -10.00 -17.78 -27.19
CA SER A 227 -8.67 -17.97 -27.77
C SER A 227 -7.55 -17.37 -26.91
N CYS A 228 -7.76 -16.19 -26.32
CA CYS A 228 -6.73 -15.48 -25.55
C CYS A 228 -6.87 -15.66 -24.04
N LYS A 229 -7.81 -16.46 -23.54
CA LYS A 229 -8.18 -16.66 -22.12
C LYS A 229 -8.81 -15.46 -21.41
N SER A 230 -8.43 -14.23 -21.78
CA SER A 230 -8.97 -13.02 -21.18
C SER A 230 -8.96 -11.84 -22.13
N TRP A 231 -9.86 -10.87 -21.87
CA TRP A 231 -9.89 -9.61 -22.62
C TRP A 231 -8.57 -8.83 -22.53
N ARG A 232 -7.90 -8.87 -21.37
CA ARG A 232 -6.60 -8.23 -21.20
C ARG A 232 -5.55 -8.85 -22.11
N ASN A 233 -5.50 -10.18 -22.16
CA ASN A 233 -4.53 -10.86 -22.99
C ASN A 233 -4.84 -10.73 -24.49
N ALA A 234 -6.12 -10.60 -24.88
CA ALA A 234 -6.51 -10.24 -26.25
C ALA A 234 -5.99 -8.85 -26.65
N LEU A 235 -6.11 -7.84 -25.77
CA LEU A 235 -5.51 -6.51 -26.00
C LEU A 235 -3.98 -6.59 -26.10
N TYR A 236 -3.35 -7.42 -25.27
CA TYR A 236 -1.91 -7.63 -25.30
C TYR A 236 -1.41 -8.15 -26.65
N GLN A 237 -2.15 -9.06 -27.32
CA GLN A 237 -1.77 -9.57 -28.65
C GLN A 237 -1.62 -8.47 -29.72
N VAL A 238 -2.24 -7.30 -29.50
CA VAL A 238 -2.19 -6.15 -30.42
C VAL A 238 -1.47 -4.93 -29.83
N GLY A 239 -0.65 -5.17 -28.80
CA GLY A 239 0.16 -4.13 -28.14
C GLY A 239 -0.67 -3.11 -27.38
N LEU A 240 -1.86 -3.48 -26.89
CA LEU A 240 -2.76 -2.60 -26.15
C LEU A 240 -2.88 -3.02 -24.69
N GLU A 241 -3.19 -2.05 -23.83
CA GLU A 241 -3.53 -2.28 -22.42
C GLU A 241 -5.01 -1.97 -22.14
N PRO A 242 -5.65 -2.64 -21.18
CA PRO A 242 -7.02 -2.30 -20.80
C PRO A 242 -7.15 -0.88 -20.25
N VAL A 243 -8.26 -0.23 -20.56
CA VAL A 243 -8.71 0.97 -19.83
C VAL A 243 -9.03 0.57 -18.39
N VAL A 244 -8.28 1.12 -17.42
CA VAL A 244 -8.44 0.80 -16.00
C VAL A 244 -9.07 1.95 -15.24
N ARG A 245 -9.94 1.66 -14.27
CA ARG A 245 -10.39 2.68 -13.31
C ARG A 245 -9.25 2.98 -12.34
N ILE A 246 -9.08 4.25 -11.97
CA ILE A 246 -8.06 4.69 -10.99
C ILE A 246 -8.27 3.99 -9.65
N ARG A 247 -9.53 3.82 -9.24
CA ARG A 247 -9.91 3.13 -8.01
C ARG A 247 -10.93 2.02 -8.34
N PRO A 248 -10.48 0.85 -8.82
CA PRO A 248 -11.39 -0.25 -9.07
C PRO A 248 -12.03 -0.68 -7.75
N PHE A 249 -13.32 -1.03 -7.79
CA PHE A 249 -14.09 -1.52 -6.63
C PHE A 249 -14.16 -0.56 -5.42
N SER A 250 -13.94 0.75 -5.62
CA SER A 250 -13.95 1.73 -4.52
C SER A 250 -15.29 1.86 -3.80
N SER A 251 -16.39 1.48 -4.46
CA SER A 251 -17.74 1.46 -3.90
C SER A 251 -18.24 0.04 -3.62
N THR A 252 -17.40 -0.98 -3.81
CA THR A 252 -17.79 -2.37 -3.59
C THR A 252 -17.53 -2.73 -2.14
N HIS A 253 -18.58 -2.59 -1.33
CA HIS A 253 -18.54 -3.05 0.06
C HIS A 253 -18.57 -4.58 0.10
N ILE A 254 -17.71 -5.12 0.95
CA ILE A 254 -17.63 -6.57 1.18
C ILE A 254 -18.84 -7.02 2.01
N ASP A 255 -19.38 -6.11 2.82
CA ASP A 255 -20.66 -6.29 3.50
C ASP A 255 -21.81 -5.86 2.57
N HIS A 256 -22.48 -6.85 1.98
CA HIS A 256 -23.59 -6.66 1.04
C HIS A 256 -24.78 -5.88 1.64
N ARG A 257 -24.93 -5.85 2.98
CA ARG A 257 -25.97 -5.05 3.66
C ARG A 257 -25.73 -3.54 3.54
N LYS A 258 -24.53 -3.14 3.13
CA LYS A 258 -24.11 -1.74 2.97
C LYS A 258 -23.97 -1.31 1.52
N ASN A 259 -24.35 -2.15 0.55
CA ASN A 259 -24.44 -1.70 -0.83
C ASN A 259 -25.73 -0.90 -1.01
N PRO A 260 -25.66 0.43 -1.19
CA PRO A 260 -26.80 1.15 -1.75
C PRO A 260 -27.00 0.56 -3.15
N GLY A 261 -28.26 0.40 -3.58
CA GLY A 261 -28.66 -0.27 -4.82
C GLY A 261 -27.72 0.00 -6.00
N SER A 262 -27.49 -1.06 -6.80
CA SER A 262 -26.63 -1.12 -7.98
C SER A 262 -26.58 0.22 -8.73
N ARG A 263 -25.54 1.01 -8.49
CA ARG A 263 -25.27 2.18 -9.32
C ARG A 263 -24.95 1.67 -10.71
N HIS A 264 -25.69 2.14 -11.70
CA HIS A 264 -25.46 1.79 -13.09
C HIS A 264 -24.00 2.09 -13.45
N HIS A 265 -23.33 1.15 -14.11
CA HIS A 265 -21.96 1.35 -14.55
C HIS A 265 -21.92 2.56 -15.49
N SER A 266 -21.42 3.69 -14.99
CA SER A 266 -21.22 4.87 -15.84
C SER A 266 -20.33 4.48 -17.02
N GLN A 267 -20.83 4.74 -18.22
CA GLN A 267 -20.09 4.56 -19.45
C GLN A 267 -19.03 5.65 -19.65
N ALA A 268 -19.07 6.72 -18.84
CA ALA A 268 -18.08 7.78 -18.90
C ALA A 268 -16.66 7.26 -18.61
N LEU A 269 -15.67 7.88 -19.27
CA LEU A 269 -14.23 7.66 -19.03
C LEU A 269 -13.70 8.47 -17.84
N TYR A 270 -14.58 9.14 -17.11
CA TYR A 270 -14.23 9.81 -15.86
C TYR A 270 -13.63 8.77 -14.90
N ASP A 271 -12.54 9.15 -14.24
CA ASP A 271 -11.75 8.29 -13.34
C ASP A 271 -11.11 7.03 -13.95
N CYS A 272 -10.79 7.05 -15.25
CA CYS A 272 -10.04 5.99 -15.91
C CYS A 272 -8.66 6.45 -16.38
N CYS A 273 -7.72 5.50 -16.40
CA CYS A 273 -6.40 5.64 -17.00
C CYS A 273 -6.23 4.65 -18.15
N TYR A 274 -5.55 5.07 -19.21
CA TYR A 274 -5.22 4.27 -20.39
C TYR A 274 -4.07 4.92 -21.14
N ARG A 275 -3.26 4.14 -21.85
CA ARG A 275 -2.25 4.69 -22.76
C ARG A 275 -2.91 5.18 -24.05
N LEU A 276 -2.48 6.35 -24.54
CA LEU A 276 -2.91 6.84 -25.84
C LEU A 276 -2.41 5.91 -26.95
N VAL A 277 -3.24 5.74 -27.99
CA VAL A 277 -2.90 4.98 -29.18
C VAL A 277 -2.67 5.97 -30.32
N ASN A 278 -1.48 5.92 -30.92
CA ASN A 278 -1.05 6.80 -32.01
C ASN A 278 -1.36 8.30 -31.77
N PRO A 279 -0.87 8.91 -30.68
CA PRO A 279 -1.06 10.34 -30.45
C PRO A 279 -0.43 11.17 -31.58
N ASP A 280 -1.09 12.26 -31.97
CA ASP A 280 -0.54 13.20 -32.96
C ASP A 280 0.71 13.93 -32.44
N GLU A 281 1.50 14.51 -33.35
CA GLU A 281 2.75 15.21 -33.04
C GLU A 281 2.55 16.35 -32.03
N THR A 282 1.40 17.03 -32.09
CA THR A 282 1.07 18.11 -31.15
C THR A 282 0.90 17.58 -29.73
N THR A 283 0.20 16.45 -29.58
CA THR A 283 -0.03 15.77 -28.31
C THR A 283 1.28 15.26 -27.74
N VAL A 284 2.15 14.69 -28.58
CA VAL A 284 3.49 14.25 -28.17
C VAL A 284 4.33 15.44 -27.66
N SER A 285 4.36 16.55 -28.39
CA SER A 285 5.08 17.77 -27.98
C SER A 285 4.51 18.36 -26.68
N ASP A 286 3.19 18.38 -26.53
CA ASP A 286 2.53 18.87 -25.32
C ASP A 286 2.86 17.98 -24.10
N LEU A 287 2.93 16.65 -24.27
CA LEU A 287 3.36 15.74 -23.21
C LEU A 287 4.84 15.92 -22.84
N GLN A 288 5.71 16.20 -23.80
CA GLN A 288 7.13 16.51 -23.55
C GLN A 288 7.29 17.79 -22.73
N LYS A 289 6.61 18.88 -23.12
CA LYS A 289 6.60 20.13 -22.33
C LYS A 289 6.12 19.91 -20.90
N LEU A 290 5.10 19.06 -20.73
CA LEU A 290 4.60 18.74 -19.40
C LEU A 290 5.61 17.91 -18.58
N GLN A 291 6.36 17.03 -19.23
CA GLN A 291 7.45 16.27 -18.60
C GLN A 291 8.59 17.18 -18.15
N GLU A 292 8.99 18.18 -18.93
CA GLU A 292 9.98 19.20 -18.55
C GLU A 292 9.53 20.01 -17.31
N ILE A 293 8.25 20.40 -17.26
CA ILE A 293 7.66 21.06 -16.09
C ILE A 293 7.75 20.16 -14.85
N ARG A 294 7.41 18.87 -15.01
CA ARG A 294 7.46 17.88 -13.92
C ARG A 294 8.89 17.71 -13.39
N GLU A 295 9.87 17.63 -14.28
CA GLU A 295 11.29 17.52 -13.92
C GLU A 295 11.77 18.76 -13.15
N THR A 296 11.36 19.96 -13.61
CA THR A 296 11.66 21.22 -12.93
C THR A 296 11.06 21.28 -11.52
N LEU A 297 9.85 20.75 -11.33
CA LEU A 297 9.17 20.73 -10.02
C LEU A 297 9.64 19.60 -9.10
N GLY A 298 10.28 18.55 -9.63
CA GLY A 298 10.59 17.32 -8.89
C GLY A 298 9.35 16.54 -8.42
N ARG A 299 8.16 16.88 -8.91
CA ARG A 299 6.87 16.25 -8.58
C ARG A 299 5.87 16.44 -9.71
N ASP A 300 4.76 15.70 -9.64
CA ASP A 300 3.66 15.87 -10.59
C ASP A 300 3.07 17.29 -10.51
N PRO A 301 2.86 17.96 -11.66
CA PRO A 301 2.36 19.33 -11.68
C PRO A 301 0.86 19.41 -11.39
N GLU A 302 0.45 20.44 -10.64
CA GLU A 302 -0.95 20.82 -10.52
C GLU A 302 -1.41 21.62 -11.75
N LYS A 303 -2.71 21.61 -12.07
CA LYS A 303 -3.25 22.32 -13.24
C LYS A 303 -2.90 23.82 -13.28
N LYS A 304 -2.81 24.45 -12.12
CA LYS A 304 -2.50 25.88 -11.98
C LYS A 304 -1.04 26.20 -12.32
N GLU A 305 -0.17 25.19 -12.29
CA GLU A 305 1.27 25.29 -12.54
C GLU A 305 1.61 25.04 -14.01
N VAL A 306 0.62 24.67 -14.82
CA VAL A 306 0.75 24.35 -16.24
C VAL A 306 0.05 25.43 -17.07
N PRO A 307 0.64 25.90 -18.18
CA PRO A 307 -0.01 26.84 -19.07
C PRO A 307 -1.44 26.40 -19.43
N LYS A 308 -2.39 27.34 -19.36
CA LYS A 308 -3.83 27.04 -19.45
C LYS A 308 -4.20 26.30 -20.74
N GLU A 309 -3.63 26.72 -21.86
CA GLU A 309 -3.89 26.11 -23.16
C GLU A 309 -3.29 24.70 -23.26
N LEU A 310 -2.12 24.49 -22.66
CA LEU A 310 -1.44 23.19 -22.64
C LEU A 310 -2.27 22.15 -21.87
N TRP A 311 -2.63 22.42 -20.61
CA TRP A 311 -3.37 21.42 -19.83
C TRP A 311 -4.78 21.16 -20.38
N LYS A 312 -5.43 22.17 -20.98
CA LYS A 312 -6.74 21.99 -21.62
C LYS A 312 -6.68 21.08 -22.84
N ARG A 313 -5.69 21.27 -23.74
CA ARG A 313 -5.50 20.38 -24.90
C ARG A 313 -5.22 18.95 -24.46
N LEU A 314 -4.25 18.77 -23.54
CA LEU A 314 -3.92 17.45 -23.00
C LEU A 314 -5.11 16.80 -22.30
N GLN A 315 -5.88 17.54 -21.50
CA GLN A 315 -7.07 16.99 -20.84
C GLN A 315 -8.15 16.59 -21.86
N LYS A 316 -8.30 17.33 -22.97
CA LYS A 316 -9.26 16.99 -24.03
C LYS A 316 -8.89 15.66 -24.69
N VAL A 317 -7.62 15.46 -25.04
CA VAL A 317 -7.14 14.23 -25.70
C VAL A 317 -7.12 13.04 -24.74
N CYS A 318 -6.61 13.23 -23.52
CA CYS A 318 -6.51 12.16 -22.52
C CYS A 318 -7.82 11.89 -21.76
N GLY A 319 -8.88 12.66 -22.03
CA GLY A 319 -10.19 12.58 -21.37
C GLY A 319 -10.23 13.11 -19.92
N SER A 320 -9.12 13.05 -19.18
CA SER A 320 -9.01 13.61 -17.83
C SER A 320 -7.58 14.03 -17.51
N TRP A 321 -7.43 14.97 -16.57
CA TRP A 321 -6.11 15.38 -16.07
C TRP A 321 -5.36 14.24 -15.38
N THR A 322 -6.09 13.37 -14.68
CA THR A 322 -5.47 12.20 -14.06
C THR A 322 -4.86 11.27 -15.10
N ASN A 323 -5.52 11.09 -16.25
CA ASN A 323 -4.96 10.30 -17.34
C ASN A 323 -3.79 11.01 -18.05
N VAL A 324 -3.75 12.36 -18.07
CA VAL A 324 -2.56 13.11 -18.51
C VAL A 324 -1.36 12.77 -17.64
N LEU A 325 -1.51 12.87 -16.30
CA LEU A 325 -0.44 12.51 -15.37
C LEU A 325 -0.06 11.03 -15.46
N TYR A 326 -1.02 10.15 -15.79
CA TYR A 326 -0.76 8.74 -16.05
C TYR A 326 0.17 8.53 -17.25
N GLN A 327 0.03 9.32 -18.34
CA GLN A 327 0.94 9.25 -19.48
C GLN A 327 2.39 9.51 -19.04
N LEU A 328 2.63 10.56 -18.23
CA LEU A 328 3.98 10.96 -17.76
C LEU A 328 4.72 9.87 -16.98
N ARG A 329 3.96 9.00 -16.30
CA ARG A 329 4.53 7.91 -15.49
C ARG A 329 4.94 6.70 -16.35
N HIS A 330 4.44 6.62 -17.58
CA HIS A 330 4.62 5.48 -18.47
C HIS A 330 5.27 5.86 -19.82
N SER A 331 5.54 7.14 -20.06
CA SER A 331 6.23 7.66 -21.26
C SER A 331 7.71 7.29 -21.34
N GLY A 332 8.29 6.65 -20.32
CA GLY A 332 9.66 6.09 -20.36
C GLY A 332 9.82 4.84 -21.25
N GLY A 333 8.75 4.37 -21.90
CA GLY A 333 8.73 3.14 -22.72
C GLY A 333 8.51 3.34 -24.21
N CYS A 334 8.40 4.58 -24.72
CA CYS A 334 8.38 4.82 -26.17
C CYS A 334 9.79 4.64 -26.75
N LYS A 335 10.24 3.39 -26.88
CA LYS A 335 11.14 3.04 -27.96
C LYS A 335 10.26 2.88 -29.21
N THR A 336 10.33 3.88 -30.08
CA THR A 336 9.90 3.79 -31.48
C THR A 336 10.63 2.63 -32.19
N PRO A 337 10.03 2.06 -33.24
CA PRO A 337 9.76 0.63 -33.43
C PRO A 337 10.98 -0.30 -33.48
#